data_AF-A0AA51DIR0-F1
#
_entry.id   AF-A0AA51DIR0-F1
#
_cell.length_a   1.000
_cell.length_b   1.000
_cell.length_c   1.000
_cell.angle_alpha   90.00
_cell.angle_beta   90.00
_cell.angle_gamma   90.00
#
_symmetry.space_group_name_H-M   'P 1'
#
loop_
_entity.id
_entity.type
_entity.pdbx_description
1 polymer ?
#
loop_
_entity_poly.entity_id
_entity_poly.type
_entity_poly.pdbx_seq_one_letter_code
_entity_poly.pdbx_strand_id
1 'polypeptide(L)' 'MKILIMSCSNKNLWYSNKIGKTYEVKKQLNSSYLTKDGGVSKEDAEVIK' A
#
# COMPACT_ATOMS: atom_id res chain seq x y z
N MET A 1 11.80 2.83 -9.61
CA MET A 1 10.74 3.41 -8.74
C MET A 1 9.76 2.29 -8.43
N LYS A 2 9.45 1.99 -7.17
CA LYS A 2 8.51 0.89 -6.83
C LYS A 2 7.13 1.48 -6.60
N ILE A 3 6.16 1.07 -7.41
CA ILE A 3 4.78 1.57 -7.34
C ILE A 3 3.92 0.53 -6.63
N LEU A 4 3.15 0.97 -5.65
CA LEU A 4 2.26 0.12 -4.86
C LEU A 4 0.82 0.35 -5.27
N ILE A 5 0.12 -0.68 -5.75
CA ILE A 5 -1.33 -0.67 -5.96
C ILE A 5 -2.00 -1.31 -4.76
N MET A 6 -2.88 -0.56 -4.09
CA MET A 6 -3.65 -1.09 -2.97
C MET A 6 -4.90 -1.83 -3.47
N SER A 7 -4.96 -3.12 -3.19
CA SER A 7 -6.12 -3.97 -3.37
C SER A 7 -6.63 -4.37 -1.99
N CYS A 8 -7.64 -3.66 -1.47
CA CYS A 8 -8.24 -3.99 -0.19
C CYS A 8 -9.64 -4.58 -0.41
N SER A 9 -9.85 -5.78 0.11
CA SER A 9 -11.16 -6.46 0.10
C SER A 9 -12.13 -5.90 1.16
N ASN A 10 -11.61 -5.20 2.18
CA ASN A 10 -12.39 -4.69 3.30
C ASN A 10 -12.51 -3.15 3.30
N LYS A 11 -13.67 -2.64 2.85
CA LYS A 11 -13.98 -1.21 2.70
C LYS A 11 -14.03 -0.42 4.02
N ASN A 12 -14.01 -1.08 5.18
CA ASN A 12 -14.04 -0.42 6.50
C ASN A 12 -12.66 -0.13 7.09
N LEU A 13 -11.57 -0.45 6.38
CA LEU A 13 -10.21 -0.14 6.84
C LEU A 13 -9.86 1.32 6.57
N TRP A 14 -9.00 1.90 7.42
CA TRP A 14 -8.58 3.32 7.40
C TRP A 14 -7.94 3.79 6.07
N TYR A 15 -7.65 2.86 5.16
CA TYR A 15 -7.08 3.07 3.83
C TYR A 15 -8.03 2.74 2.68
N SER A 16 -9.34 2.57 2.92
CA SER A 16 -10.33 2.37 1.85
C SER A 16 -10.29 3.49 0.79
N ASN A 17 -10.00 4.72 1.22
CA ASN A 17 -9.82 5.90 0.36
C ASN A 17 -8.53 5.89 -0.48
N LYS A 18 -7.70 4.86 -0.33
CA LYS A 18 -6.41 4.66 -0.99
C LYS A 18 -6.43 3.50 -2.00
N ILE A 19 -7.53 2.75 -2.08
CA ILE A 19 -7.72 1.64 -3.04
C ILE A 19 -7.61 2.19 -4.48
N GLY A 20 -6.87 1.47 -5.32
CA GLY A 20 -6.66 1.86 -6.73
C GLY A 20 -5.71 3.03 -6.94
N LYS A 21 -5.15 3.62 -5.88
CA LYS A 21 -4.10 4.63 -5.98
C LYS A 21 -2.72 3.98 -5.97
N THR A 22 -1.81 4.64 -6.66
CA THR A 22 -0.40 4.25 -6.75
C THR A 22 0.44 5.05 -5.76
N TYR A 23 1.24 4.37 -4.94
CA TYR A 23 2.15 5.01 -4.00
C TYR A 23 3.60 4.64 -4.25
N GLU A 24 4.50 5.60 -4.05
CA GLU A 24 5.92 5.32 -4.01
C GLU A 24 6.30 4.67 -2.67
N VAL A 25 6.97 3.52 -2.75
CA VAL A 25 7.48 2.84 -1.56
C VAL A 25 8.74 3.56 -1.06
N LYS A 26 8.64 4.25 0.08
CA LYS A 26 9.78 4.90 0.73
C LYS A 26 10.65 3.91 1.49
N LYS A 27 10.03 2.92 2.15
CA LYS A 27 10.76 1.90 2.92
C LYS A 27 10.02 0.57 2.88
N GLN A 28 10.77 -0.53 2.81
CA GLN A 28 10.26 -1.88 3.00
C GLN A 28 10.48 -2.32 4.45
N LEU A 29 9.41 -2.75 5.11
CA LEU A 29 9.44 -3.41 6.41
C LEU A 29 9.14 -4.91 6.23
N ASN A 30 9.19 -5.70 7.30
CA ASN A 30 8.99 -7.15 7.22
C ASN A 30 7.60 -7.51 6.66
N SER A 31 6.53 -6.93 7.22
CA SER A 31 5.14 -7.21 6.83
C SER A 31 4.44 -6.04 6.12
N SER A 32 5.13 -4.91 5.92
CA SER A 32 4.50 -3.72 5.35
C SER A 32 5.44 -2.86 4.49
N TYR A 33 4.84 -1.93 3.76
CA TYR A 33 5.49 -0.88 2.99
C TYR A 33 5.20 0.47 3.63
N LEU A 34 6.23 1.30 3.82
CA LEU A 34 6.05 2.67 4.27
C LEU A 34 5.93 3.59 3.06
N THR A 35 4.84 4.35 3.02
CA THR A 35 4.57 5.38 2.01
C THR A 35 4.54 6.76 2.67
N LYS A 36 4.40 7.83 1.88
CA LYS A 36 4.21 9.19 2.43
C LYS A 36 2.93 9.33 3.27
N ASP A 37 1.91 8.50 3.01
CA ASP A 37 0.60 8.59 3.64
C ASP A 37 0.43 7.54 4.75
N GLY A 38 1.49 6.83 5.12
CA GLY A 38 1.51 5.82 6.18
C GLY A 38 1.95 4.42 5.72
N GLY A 39 1.85 3.47 6.64
CA GLY A 39 2.18 2.06 6.38
C GLY A 39 1.06 1.33 5.66
N VAL A 40 1.41 0.44 4.74
CA VAL A 40 0.49 -0.43 4.00
C VAL A 40 0.92 -1.87 4.17
N SER A 41 0.02 -2.78 4.53
CA SER A 41 0.34 -4.21 4.65
C SER A 41 0.74 -4.78 3.28
N LYS A 42 1.73 -5.68 3.25
CA LYS A 42 2.12 -6.35 2.01
C LYS A 42 1.01 -7.23 1.44
N GLU A 43 0.11 -7.70 2.29
CA GLU A 43 -1.02 -8.56 1.92
C GLU A 43 -2.09 -7.79 1.13
N ASP A 44 -2.20 -6.48 1.36
CA ASP A 44 -3.18 -5.59 0.71
C ASP A 44 -2.58 -4.79 -0.44
N ALA A 45 -1.37 -5.16 -0.88
CA ALA A 45 -0.54 -4.34 -1.74
C ALA A 45 0.21 -5.16 -2.77
N GLU A 46 0.10 -4.76 -4.02
CA GLU A 46 0.93 -5.28 -5.11
C GLU A 46 2.01 -4.26 -5.46
N VAL A 47 3.26 -4.73 -5.55
CA VAL A 47 4.38 -3.88 -5.97
C VAL A 47 4.67 -4.13 -7.44
N ILE A 48 4.47 -3.10 -8.25
CA ILE A 48 4.85 -3.07 -9.66
C ILE A 48 6.26 -2.45 -9.77
N LYS A 49 7.12 -3.12 -10.52
CA LYS A 49 8.52 -2.76 -10.75
C LYS A 49 8.72 -2.04 -12.07
#